data_AF-A0A7X8DF79-F1
#
_entry.id   AF-A0A7X8DF79-F1
#
_cell.length_a   1.000
_cell.length_b   1.000
_cell.length_c   1.000
_cell.angle_alpha   90.00
_cell.angle_beta   90.00
_cell.angle_gamma   90.00
#
_symmetry.space_group_name_H-M   'P 1'
#
loop_
_entity.id
_entity.type
_entity.pdbx_description
1 polymer ?
#
loop_
_entity_poly.entity_id
_entity_poly.type
_entity_poly.pdbx_seq_one_letter_code
_entity_poly.pdbx_strand_id
1 'polypeptide(L)' 'MAGKEIIFREDARRSLEKGVNALTDAIKITLGPKGRNVVLEKKFGSPMIVNDGVTIAREIELSDP' A
#
# COMPACT_ATOMS: atom_id res chain seq x y z
N MET A 1 -14.71 -26.01 3.86
CA MET A 1 -13.81 -25.09 4.57
C MET A 1 -12.73 -24.66 3.61
N ALA A 2 -12.41 -23.36 3.52
CA ALA A 2 -11.26 -22.90 2.76
C ALA A 2 -9.97 -23.38 3.46
N GLY A 3 -9.07 -24.00 2.70
CA GLY A 3 -7.75 -24.44 3.18
C GLY A 3 -6.84 -23.26 3.52
N LYS A 4 -5.76 -23.52 4.26
CA LYS A 4 -4.69 -22.54 4.50
C LYS A 4 -3.63 -22.69 3.41
N GLU A 5 -3.25 -21.58 2.79
CA GLU A 5 -2.07 -21.53 1.93
C GLU A 5 -0.82 -21.33 2.81
N ILE A 6 0.22 -22.13 2.57
CA ILE A 6 1.47 -22.04 3.31
C ILE A 6 2.63 -22.00 2.32
N ILE A 7 3.29 -20.85 2.27
CA ILE A 7 4.43 -20.56 1.39
C ILE A 7 5.70 -20.55 2.25
N PHE A 8 6.84 -20.99 1.69
CA PHE A 8 8.07 -21.17 2.47
C PHE A 8 9.28 -20.46 1.85
N ARG A 9 10.29 -20.22 2.71
CA ARG A 9 11.65 -19.79 2.33
C ARG A 9 11.65 -18.56 1.42
N GLU A 10 12.21 -18.70 0.23
CA GLU A 10 12.45 -17.60 -0.70
C GLU A 10 11.16 -17.06 -1.30
N ASP A 11 10.22 -17.93 -1.64
CA ASP A 11 8.94 -17.52 -2.22
C ASP A 11 8.12 -16.69 -1.23
N ALA A 12 8.10 -17.11 0.04
CA ALA A 12 7.45 -16.33 1.11
C ALA A 12 8.11 -14.95 1.29
N ARG A 13 9.45 -14.87 1.29
CA ARG A 13 10.17 -13.61 1.42
C ARG A 13 9.92 -12.68 0.23
N ARG A 14 9.86 -13.21 -0.99
CA ARG A 14 9.58 -12.45 -2.20
C ARG A 14 8.16 -11.90 -2.20
N SER A 15 7.16 -12.67 -1.76
CA SER A 15 5.79 -12.17 -1.63
C SER A 15 5.70 -11.03 -0.61
N LEU A 16 6.36 -11.17 0.55
CA LEU A 16 6.42 -10.09 1.55
C LEU A 16 7.14 -8.84 1.00
N GLU A 17 8.26 -9.01 0.31
CA GLU A 17 9.02 -7.91 -0.27
C GLU A 17 8.18 -7.12 -1.29
N LYS A 18 7.42 -7.82 -2.15
CA LYS A 18 6.49 -7.17 -3.08
C LYS A 18 5.47 -6.29 -2.35
N GLY A 19 4.90 -6.79 -1.26
CA GLY A 19 3.93 -6.02 -0.48
C GLY A 19 4.54 -4.79 0.18
N VAL A 20 5.74 -4.95 0.77
CA VAL A 20 6.49 -3.83 1.37
C VAL A 20 6.86 -2.79 0.32
N ASN A 21 7.30 -3.22 -0.88
CA ASN A 21 7.65 -2.32 -1.97
C ASN A 21 6.42 -1.55 -2.48
N ALA A 22 5.28 -2.21 -2.66
CA ALA A 22 4.04 -1.57 -3.08
C ALA A 22 3.59 -0.47 -2.10
N LEU A 23 3.63 -0.76 -0.80
CA LEU A 23 3.39 0.24 0.24
C LEU A 23 4.39 1.38 0.13
N THR A 24 5.69 1.07 0.15
CA THR A 24 6.77 2.08 0.18
C THR A 24 6.74 3.01 -1.02
N ASP A 25 6.48 2.48 -2.22
CA ASP A 25 6.45 3.26 -3.45
C ASP A 25 5.33 4.30 -3.46
N ALA A 26 4.18 4.00 -2.83
CA ALA A 26 3.05 4.91 -2.73
C ALA A 26 3.29 6.05 -1.72
N ILE A 27 3.93 5.77 -0.57
CA ILE A 27 4.15 6.77 0.49
C ILE A 27 5.46 7.54 0.38
N LYS A 28 6.53 6.99 -0.23
CA LYS A 28 7.84 7.67 -0.27
C LYS A 28 7.80 9.05 -0.93
N ILE A 29 6.89 9.25 -1.88
CA ILE A 29 6.76 10.52 -2.61
C ILE A 29 6.21 11.66 -1.74
N THR A 30 5.63 11.35 -0.58
CA THR A 30 5.05 12.34 0.33
C THR A 30 6.03 12.79 1.43
N LEU A 31 7.25 12.23 1.45
CA LEU A 31 8.23 12.53 2.48
C LEU A 31 8.83 13.94 2.36
N GLY A 32 8.94 14.59 3.52
CA GLY A 32 9.57 15.89 3.67
C GLY A 32 8.67 17.08 3.29
N PRO A 33 9.15 18.32 3.50
CA PRO A 33 8.35 19.53 3.31
C PRO A 33 7.97 19.80 1.84
N LYS A 34 8.59 19.09 0.88
CA LYS A 34 8.28 19.16 -0.55
C LYS A 34 7.66 17.85 -1.07
N GLY A 35 7.07 17.05 -0.17
CA GLY A 35 6.33 15.86 -0.53
C GLY A 35 5.21 16.17 -1.53
N ARG A 36 4.97 15.23 -2.43
CA ARG A 36 3.93 15.31 -3.46
C ARG A 36 2.57 14.87 -2.90
N ASN A 37 1.51 15.33 -3.55
CA ASN A 37 0.17 14.88 -3.26
C ASN A 37 -0.10 13.51 -3.89
N VAL A 38 -0.91 12.72 -3.19
CA VAL A 38 -1.49 11.46 -3.65
C VAL A 38 -2.99 11.64 -3.78
N VAL A 39 -3.55 11.04 -4.81
CA VAL A 39 -5.00 11.01 -5.06
C VAL A 39 -5.53 9.67 -4.56
N LEU A 40 -6.43 9.72 -3.60
CA LEU A 40 -7.13 8.57 -3.05
C LEU A 40 -8.56 8.55 -3.60
N GLU A 41 -8.91 7.44 -4.23
CA GLU A 41 -10.27 7.20 -4.69
C GLU A 41 -11.21 6.98 -3.49
N LYS A 42 -12.43 7.51 -3.59
CA LYS A 42 -13.48 7.29 -2.60
C LYS A 42 -14.66 6.61 -3.27
N LYS A 43 -15.30 5.68 -2.56
CA LYS A 43 -16.51 4.98 -3.05
C LYS A 43 -17.66 5.93 -3.41
N PHE A 44 -17.71 7.11 -2.80
CA PHE A 44 -18.71 8.14 -3.07
C PHE A 44 -18.09 9.54 -3.03
N GLY A 45 -18.55 10.41 -3.92
CA GLY A 45 -18.11 11.81 -3.99
C GLY A 45 -16.83 12.00 -4.79
N SER A 46 -16.15 13.12 -4.55
CA SER A 46 -14.91 13.47 -5.25
C SER A 46 -13.69 12.76 -4.63
N PRO A 47 -12.66 12.47 -5.44
CA PRO A 47 -11.42 11.88 -4.93
C PRO A 47 -10.74 12.82 -3.93
N MET A 48 -10.02 12.24 -2.98
CA MET A 48 -9.32 12.96 -1.93
C MET A 48 -7.86 13.19 -2.34
N ILE A 49 -7.40 14.44 -2.27
CA ILE A 49 -6.00 14.79 -2.50
C ILE A 49 -5.34 15.00 -1.14
N VAL A 50 -4.31 14.21 -0.84
CA VAL A 50 -3.65 14.20 0.48
C VAL A 50 -2.13 14.04 0.33
N ASN A 51 -1.36 14.62 1.25
CA ASN A 51 0.09 14.47 1.35
C ASN A 51 0.55 13.86 2.69
N ASP A 52 -0.38 13.43 3.53
CA ASP A 52 -0.10 12.71 4.76
C ASP A 52 0.14 11.22 4.49
N GLY A 53 1.36 10.76 4.73
CA GLY A 53 1.74 9.36 4.56
C GLY A 53 0.98 8.40 5.46
N VAL A 54 0.52 8.83 6.65
CA VAL A 54 -0.23 7.97 7.57
C VAL A 54 -1.61 7.65 7.01
N THR A 55 -2.31 8.66 6.48
CA THR A 55 -3.60 8.49 5.82
C THR A 55 -3.47 7.60 4.59
N ILE A 56 -2.45 7.83 3.75
CA ILE A 56 -2.23 7.05 2.52
C ILE A 56 -1.96 5.57 2.85
N ALA A 57 -1.11 5.30 3.85
CA ALA A 57 -0.77 3.92 4.23
C ALA A 57 -1.98 3.11 4.72
N ARG A 58 -2.98 3.76 5.33
CA ARG A 58 -4.20 3.09 5.81
C ARG A 58 -5.14 2.64 4.69
N GLU A 59 -5.06 3.27 3.53
CA GLU A 59 -5.93 2.98 2.38
C GLU A 59 -5.32 1.94 1.42
N ILE A 60 -4.06 1.52 1.65
CA ILE A 60 -3.40 0.53 0.80
C ILE A 60 -3.80 -0.87 1.24
N GLU A 61 -4.48 -1.58 0.34
CA GLU A 61 -4.82 -2.99 0.47
C GLU A 61 -4.34 -3.73 -0.78
N LEU A 62 -3.68 -4.87 -0.59
CA LEU A 62 -3.15 -5.68 -1.68
C LEU A 62 -4.05 -6.91 -1.87
N SER A 63 -4.29 -7.28 -3.12
CA SER A 63 -5.12 -8.45 -3.45
C SER A 63 -4.42 -9.79 -3.15
N ASP A 64 -3.09 -9.77 -3.04
CA ASP A 64 -2.26 -10.94 -2.74
C ASP A 64 -2.20 -11.14 -1.21
N PRO A 65 -2.67 -12.30 -0.69
CA PRO A 65 -2.80 -12.57 0.75
C PRO A 65 -1.50 -12.91 1.49
#